data_AF-A0A7S0PUZ8-F1
#
_entry.id   AF-A0A7S0PUZ8-F1
#
_cell.length_a   1.000
_cell.length_b   1.000
_cell.length_c   1.000
_cell.angle_alpha   90.00
_cell.angle_beta   90.00
_cell.angle_gamma   90.00
#
_symmetry.space_group_name_H-M   'P 1'
#
loop_
_entity.id
_entity.type
_entity.pdbx_description
1 polymer ?
#
loop_
_entity_poly.entity_id
_entity_poly.type
_entity_poly.pdbx_seq_one_letter_code
_entity_poly.pdbx_strand_id
1 'polypeptide(L)'
;ITDLLAVSDLVEGTVEAANAKAPKHPLMEDGKGGVAVKGLEEVAVANPEEIFDHIRRGSAKRRTAETLMNKQSSRSHSVFSVTVHTKESTPDGEDVIRCGKLNLVDLAGSENISRSGAVDKRAREAGEINKSLLTLGRVIAALVAGGGHVPYRDSKLTRLLRDALGGKSKTCIIATVSPAAHSAEETLQTLEYAHRAKSIKNKPEINQRVTKNALLKDLQKEIERLTADLTATREKNG
;
A
#
# COMPACT_ATOMS: atom_id res chain seq x y z
N ILE A 1 8.17 4.78 -2.57
CA ILE A 1 6.81 5.09 -2.10
C ILE A 1 6.83 6.58 -1.91
N THR A 2 5.94 7.26 -2.61
CA THR A 2 5.80 8.71 -2.59
C THR A 2 4.46 8.98 -1.92
N ASP A 3 4.45 9.89 -0.97
CA ASP A 3 3.21 10.35 -0.35
C ASP A 3 2.56 11.40 -1.25
N LEU A 4 1.37 11.10 -1.78
CA LEU A 4 0.61 12.02 -2.63
C LEU A 4 -0.26 12.98 -1.82
N LEU A 5 -0.46 12.74 -0.53
CA LEU A 5 -1.25 13.59 0.37
C LEU A 5 -0.40 14.58 1.15
N ALA A 6 0.91 14.34 1.24
CA ALA A 6 1.86 15.23 1.92
C ALA A 6 1.62 16.71 1.57
N VAL A 7 1.49 17.53 2.61
CA VAL A 7 1.21 18.97 2.51
C VAL A 7 2.42 19.79 2.05
N SER A 8 3.61 19.19 2.01
CA SER A 8 4.84 19.84 1.55
C SER A 8 4.91 19.95 0.02
N ASP A 9 4.22 20.94 -0.54
CA ASP A 9 4.53 21.57 -1.86
C ASP A 9 3.95 23.01 -1.96
N LEU A 10 3.55 23.63 -0.85
CA LEU A 10 3.03 25.01 -0.83
C LEU A 10 4.07 26.10 -0.52
N VAL A 11 5.36 25.75 -0.44
CA VAL A 11 6.43 26.77 -0.42
C VAL A 11 6.85 27.06 -1.85
N GLU A 12 6.02 27.80 -2.57
CA GLU A 12 6.46 28.54 -3.75
C GLU A 12 7.53 29.55 -3.32
N GLY A 13 8.72 29.53 -3.93
CA GLY A 13 9.57 30.72 -3.93
C GLY A 13 11.09 30.58 -3.93
N THR A 14 11.69 29.40 -3.76
CA THR A 14 13.16 29.29 -3.83
C THR A 14 13.62 28.25 -4.83
N VAL A 15 14.43 28.71 -5.78
CA VAL A 15 15.03 27.96 -6.90
C VAL A 15 15.86 26.73 -6.44
N GLU A 16 16.15 26.63 -5.15
CA GLU A 16 16.84 25.48 -4.51
C GLU A 16 15.94 24.24 -4.28
N ALA A 17 14.61 24.37 -4.32
CA ALA A 17 13.69 23.24 -4.07
C ALA A 17 13.61 22.24 -5.25
N ALA A 18 14.03 22.62 -6.46
CA ALA A 18 13.92 21.80 -7.66
C ALA A 18 14.86 20.57 -7.68
N ASN A 19 15.79 20.46 -6.72
CA ASN A 19 16.76 19.36 -6.65
C ASN A 19 16.64 18.50 -5.38
N ALA A 20 15.65 18.75 -4.52
CA ALA A 20 15.39 17.94 -3.34
C ALA A 20 14.76 16.60 -3.75
N LYS A 21 15.51 15.52 -3.60
CA LYS A 21 15.00 14.15 -3.82
C LYS A 21 13.81 13.92 -2.88
N ALA A 22 12.62 13.68 -3.43
CA ALA A 22 11.42 13.39 -2.64
C ALA A 22 11.73 12.36 -1.52
N PRO A 23 11.25 12.57 -0.28
CA PRO A 23 11.56 11.72 0.85
C PRO A 23 11.19 10.26 0.56
N LYS A 24 12.17 9.35 0.76
CA LYS A 24 11.94 7.91 0.55
C LYS A 24 11.34 7.31 1.82
N HIS A 25 10.08 6.92 1.76
CA HIS A 25 9.41 6.25 2.87
C HIS A 25 9.73 4.74 2.89
N PRO A 26 10.36 4.21 3.97
CA PRO A 26 10.65 2.77 4.10
C PRO A 26 9.43 1.97 4.55
N LEU A 27 9.39 0.69 4.18
CA LEU A 27 8.40 -0.26 4.70
C LEU A 27 8.88 -0.83 6.04
N MET A 28 8.01 -0.79 7.04
CA MET A 28 8.16 -1.43 8.34
C MET A 28 7.23 -2.62 8.45
N GLU A 29 7.73 -3.68 9.09
CA GLU A 29 6.95 -4.87 9.46
C GLU A 29 6.75 -4.82 10.98
N ASP A 30 5.50 -4.98 11.45
CA ASP A 30 5.13 -4.86 12.87
C ASP A 30 5.41 -6.13 13.70
N GLY A 31 6.10 -7.12 13.12
CA GLY A 31 6.36 -8.43 13.73
C GLY A 31 5.15 -9.37 13.80
N LYS A 32 3.92 -8.85 13.63
CA LYS A 32 2.66 -9.62 13.59
C LYS A 32 2.19 -9.90 12.16
N GLY A 33 3.00 -9.51 11.18
CA GLY A 33 2.77 -9.74 9.75
C GLY A 33 2.20 -8.52 9.02
N GLY A 34 1.81 -7.47 9.74
CA GLY A 34 1.36 -6.21 9.18
C GLY A 34 2.52 -5.41 8.57
N VAL A 35 2.23 -4.76 7.45
CA VAL A 35 3.19 -3.92 6.73
C VAL A 35 2.69 -2.49 6.72
N ALA A 36 3.50 -1.58 7.25
CA ALA A 36 3.23 -0.14 7.27
C ALA A 36 4.33 0.62 6.54
N VAL A 37 4.00 1.80 6.02
CA VAL A 37 4.97 2.70 5.42
C VAL A 37 5.31 3.77 6.45
N LYS A 38 6.58 3.90 6.81
CA LYS A 38 7.01 4.86 7.82
C LYS A 38 6.91 6.29 7.30
N GLY A 39 6.28 7.16 8.09
CA GLY A 39 6.22 8.60 7.84
C GLY A 39 5.26 8.98 6.72
N LEU A 40 4.26 8.15 6.41
CA LEU A 40 3.09 8.62 5.67
C LEU A 40 2.20 9.44 6.59
N GLU A 41 1.55 10.44 6.01
CA GLU A 41 0.56 11.25 6.70
C GLU A 41 -0.80 10.52 6.74
N GLU A 42 -1.42 10.47 7.92
CA GLU A 42 -2.82 10.04 8.09
C GLU A 42 -3.65 11.28 8.40
N VAL A 43 -4.61 11.59 7.53
CA VAL A 43 -5.48 12.76 7.66
C VAL A 43 -6.83 12.32 8.21
N ALA A 44 -7.24 12.91 9.33
CA ALA A 44 -8.58 12.73 9.85
C ALA A 44 -9.59 13.44 8.96
N VAL A 45 -10.66 12.74 8.61
CA VAL A 45 -11.75 13.26 7.77
C VAL A 45 -13.06 13.24 8.54
N ALA A 46 -13.88 14.28 8.39
CA ALA A 46 -15.15 14.42 9.11
C ALA A 46 -16.36 13.94 8.29
N ASN A 47 -16.25 13.88 6.97
CA ASN A 47 -17.34 13.53 6.07
C ASN A 47 -16.82 12.81 4.80
N PRO A 48 -17.71 12.16 4.03
CA PRO A 48 -17.33 11.49 2.78
C PRO A 48 -16.78 12.44 1.72
N GLU A 49 -17.23 13.68 1.65
CA GLU A 49 -16.81 14.68 0.67
C GLU A 49 -15.30 14.96 0.77
N GLU A 50 -14.77 15.07 2.00
CA GLU A 50 -13.34 15.22 2.27
C GLU A 50 -12.53 14.04 1.72
N ILE A 51 -13.04 12.81 1.82
CA ILE A 51 -12.38 11.63 1.24
C ILE A 51 -12.26 11.79 -0.27
N PHE A 52 -13.34 12.22 -0.94
CA PHE A 52 -13.32 12.45 -2.38
C PHE A 52 -12.40 13.63 -2.77
N ASP A 53 -12.32 14.68 -1.96
CA ASP A 53 -11.36 15.77 -2.14
C ASP A 53 -9.92 15.26 -2.10
N HIS A 54 -9.58 14.40 -1.13
CA HIS A 54 -8.25 13.79 -1.02
C HIS A 54 -7.94 12.89 -2.22
N ILE A 55 -8.89 12.08 -2.69
CA ILE A 55 -8.73 11.26 -3.90
C ILE A 55 -8.48 12.16 -5.12
N ARG A 56 -9.24 13.25 -5.29
CA ARG A 56 -9.08 14.21 -6.39
C ARG A 56 -7.71 14.89 -6.34
N ARG A 57 -7.28 15.35 -5.16
CA ARG A 57 -5.95 15.97 -4.96
C ARG A 57 -4.81 15.00 -5.28
N GLY A 58 -4.88 13.78 -4.76
CA GLY A 58 -3.88 12.74 -5.02
C GLY A 58 -3.80 12.38 -6.50
N SER A 59 -4.95 12.27 -7.16
CA SER A 59 -5.04 12.01 -8.61
C SER A 59 -4.47 13.16 -9.45
N ALA A 60 -4.73 14.41 -9.05
CA ALA A 60 -4.17 15.58 -9.71
C ALA A 60 -2.64 15.63 -9.56
N LYS A 61 -2.13 15.41 -8.34
CA LYS A 61 -0.68 15.35 -8.07
C LYS A 61 0.01 14.23 -8.85
N ARG A 62 -0.64 13.06 -8.96
CA ARG A 62 -0.16 11.95 -9.80
C ARG A 62 -0.05 12.40 -11.26
N ARG A 63 -1.07 13.05 -11.81
CA ARG A 63 -1.08 13.58 -13.19
C ARG A 63 -0.03 14.68 -13.45
N THR A 64 0.21 15.59 -12.50
CA THR A 64 1.26 16.62 -12.65
C THR A 64 2.67 16.01 -12.61
N ALA A 65 2.91 15.02 -11.74
CA ALA A 65 4.16 14.27 -11.76
C ALA A 65 4.37 13.56 -13.12
N GLU A 66 3.31 13.03 -13.74
CA GLU A 66 3.35 12.40 -15.05
C GLU A 66 3.62 13.36 -16.22
N THR A 67 3.16 14.61 -16.14
CA THR A 67 3.36 15.59 -17.23
C THR A 67 4.76 16.19 -17.21
N LEU A 68 5.38 16.33 -16.04
CA LEU A 68 6.78 16.76 -15.88
C LEU A 68 7.79 15.68 -16.30
N MET A 69 7.42 14.39 -16.27
CA MET A 69 8.33 13.24 -16.49
C MET A 69 7.94 12.28 -17.65
N ASN A 70 6.94 12.63 -18.48
CA ASN A 70 6.24 11.77 -19.46
C ASN A 70 5.28 10.73 -18.84
N LYS A 71 4.22 10.39 -19.61
CA LYS A 71 3.11 9.43 -19.38
C LYS A 71 3.41 8.31 -18.36
N GLN A 72 3.34 8.63 -17.07
CA GLN A 72 3.73 7.77 -15.94
C GLN A 72 2.50 7.13 -15.21
N SER A 73 1.27 7.43 -15.66
CA SER A 73 0.03 6.88 -15.08
C SER A 73 -0.03 5.37 -15.18
N SER A 74 0.32 4.84 -16.35
CA SER A 74 0.40 3.39 -16.60
C SER A 74 1.61 2.73 -15.95
N ARG A 75 2.47 3.50 -15.27
CA ARG A 75 3.80 3.10 -14.80
C ARG A 75 3.99 3.25 -13.29
N SER A 76 2.94 3.56 -12.56
CA SER A 76 2.98 3.67 -11.11
C SER A 76 1.80 2.94 -10.49
N HIS A 77 2.03 2.31 -9.34
CA HIS A 77 0.96 1.75 -8.51
C HIS A 77 0.55 2.80 -7.48
N SER A 78 -0.75 2.92 -7.23
CA SER A 78 -1.29 3.77 -6.18
C SER A 78 -2.04 2.94 -5.15
N VAL A 79 -1.81 3.25 -3.87
CA VAL A 79 -2.53 2.65 -2.74
C VAL A 79 -3.17 3.77 -1.95
N PHE A 80 -4.48 3.79 -1.91
CA PHE A 80 -5.26 4.70 -1.08
C PHE A 80 -5.91 3.90 0.05
N SER A 81 -5.69 4.30 1.29
CA SER A 81 -6.19 3.59 2.47
C SER A 81 -7.18 4.46 3.23
N VAL A 82 -8.32 3.89 3.60
CA VAL A 82 -9.29 4.51 4.51
C VAL A 82 -9.36 3.63 5.75
N THR A 83 -9.05 4.22 6.91
CA THR A 83 -9.18 3.54 8.20
C THR A 83 -10.38 4.12 8.94
N VAL A 84 -11.30 3.27 9.34
CA VAL A 84 -12.53 3.63 10.07
C VAL A 84 -12.41 3.10 11.49
N HIS A 85 -12.50 4.01 12.46
CA HIS A 85 -12.60 3.67 13.86
C HIS A 85 -14.06 3.81 14.32
N THR A 86 -14.63 2.73 14.84
CA THR A 86 -15.99 2.71 15.37
C THR A 86 -15.94 2.43 16.86
N LYS A 87 -16.64 3.26 17.64
CA LYS A 87 -16.87 3.04 19.05
C LYS A 87 -18.21 2.33 19.24
N GLU A 88 -18.21 1.22 19.95
CA GLU A 88 -19.40 0.44 20.29
C GLU A 88 -19.42 0.25 21.81
N SER A 89 -20.52 0.60 22.46
CA SER A 89 -20.73 0.31 23.88
C SER A 89 -21.36 -1.07 23.99
N THR A 90 -20.72 -1.97 24.74
CA THR A 90 -21.24 -3.32 25.00
C THR A 90 -22.46 -3.24 25.93
N PRO A 91 -23.29 -4.30 26.00
CA PRO A 91 -24.38 -4.38 26.98
C PRO A 91 -23.93 -4.19 28.43
N ASP A 92 -22.67 -4.53 28.73
CA ASP A 92 -22.06 -4.39 30.05
C ASP A 92 -21.56 -2.96 30.35
N GLY A 93 -21.82 -2.00 29.44
CA GLY A 93 -21.41 -0.60 29.57
C GLY A 93 -19.94 -0.33 29.23
N GLU A 94 -19.22 -1.30 28.67
CA GLU A 94 -17.83 -1.11 28.26
C GLU A 94 -17.73 -0.54 26.84
N ASP A 95 -16.93 0.51 26.69
CA ASP A 95 -16.61 1.06 25.38
C ASP A 95 -15.51 0.26 24.68
N VAL A 96 -15.87 -0.29 23.52
CA VAL A 96 -15.00 -1.07 22.66
C VAL A 96 -14.75 -0.31 21.36
N ILE A 97 -13.49 -0.31 20.92
CA ILE A 97 -13.11 0.27 19.63
C ILE A 97 -12.94 -0.88 18.63
N ARG A 98 -13.61 -0.76 17.48
CA ARG A 98 -13.35 -1.57 16.28
C ARG A 98 -12.64 -0.71 15.25
N CYS A 99 -11.68 -1.32 14.56
CA CYS A 99 -10.99 -0.71 13.44
C CYS A 99 -11.37 -1.47 12.17
N GLY A 100 -11.69 -0.77 11.09
CA GLY A 100 -11.82 -1.33 9.74
C GLY A 100 -10.84 -0.61 8.82
N LYS A 101 -10.20 -1.34 7.91
CA LYS A 101 -9.29 -0.76 6.92
C LYS A 101 -9.71 -1.17 5.52
N LEU A 102 -9.97 -0.18 4.67
CA LEU A 102 -10.21 -0.35 3.25
C LEU A 102 -8.97 0.10 2.48
N ASN A 103 -8.42 -0.78 1.66
CA ASN A 103 -7.34 -0.44 0.74
C ASN A 103 -7.88 -0.45 -0.70
N LEU A 104 -7.79 0.69 -1.38
CA LEU A 104 -8.05 0.83 -2.81
C LEU A 104 -6.71 0.87 -3.54
N VAL A 105 -6.46 -0.15 -4.36
CA VAL A 105 -5.17 -0.34 -5.02
C VAL A 105 -5.37 -0.24 -6.53
N ASP A 106 -4.75 0.76 -7.14
CA ASP A 106 -4.71 0.95 -8.58
C ASP A 106 -3.34 0.52 -9.09
N LEU A 107 -3.31 -0.54 -9.89
CA LEU A 107 -2.07 -1.14 -10.38
C LEU A 107 -1.65 -0.48 -11.70
N ALA A 108 -0.34 -0.42 -11.92
CA ALA A 108 0.24 -0.07 -13.20
C ALA A 108 -0.22 -1.03 -14.31
N GLY A 109 -0.11 -0.59 -15.56
CA GLY A 109 -0.43 -1.41 -16.72
C GLY A 109 0.43 -2.68 -16.80
N SER A 110 -0.17 -3.78 -17.20
CA SER A 110 0.48 -5.09 -17.32
C SER A 110 1.15 -5.33 -18.67
N GLU A 111 1.04 -4.38 -19.60
CA GLU A 111 1.47 -4.55 -20.98
C GLU A 111 2.99 -4.74 -21.14
N ASN A 112 3.37 -5.46 -22.19
CA ASN A 112 4.78 -5.75 -22.45
C ASN A 112 5.57 -4.51 -22.92
N ILE A 113 6.68 -4.21 -22.23
CA ILE A 113 7.53 -3.03 -22.46
C ILE A 113 8.18 -3.06 -23.84
N SER A 114 8.43 -4.24 -24.41
CA SER A 114 9.01 -4.39 -25.74
C SER A 114 8.16 -3.70 -26.83
N ARG A 115 6.84 -3.59 -26.64
CA ARG A 115 5.93 -2.85 -27.54
C ARG A 115 5.93 -1.34 -27.29
N SER A 116 6.51 -0.87 -26.18
CA SER A 116 6.48 0.55 -25.76
C SER A 116 7.61 1.41 -26.32
N GLY A 117 8.62 0.82 -26.99
CA GLY A 117 9.74 1.55 -27.60
C GLY A 117 10.64 2.30 -26.61
N ALA A 118 10.71 1.85 -25.35
CA ALA A 118 11.46 2.52 -24.29
C ALA A 118 12.98 2.27 -24.38
N VAL A 119 13.78 3.34 -24.46
CA VAL A 119 15.27 3.29 -24.48
C VAL A 119 15.86 3.81 -23.16
N ASP A 120 17.00 3.26 -22.73
CA ASP A 120 17.82 3.64 -21.55
C ASP A 120 17.08 3.75 -20.21
N LYS A 121 17.02 4.96 -19.61
CA LYS A 121 16.43 5.20 -18.27
C LYS A 121 14.98 4.71 -18.17
N ARG A 122 14.23 4.76 -19.29
CA ARG A 122 12.86 4.24 -19.37
C ARG A 122 12.83 2.72 -19.31
N ALA A 123 13.82 2.02 -19.85
CA ALA A 123 13.91 0.56 -19.77
C ALA A 123 14.13 0.08 -18.32
N ARG A 124 14.94 0.82 -17.54
CA ARG A 124 15.18 0.50 -16.12
C ARG A 124 13.93 0.72 -15.25
N GLU A 125 13.22 1.82 -15.46
CA GLU A 125 11.96 2.11 -14.75
C GLU A 125 10.87 1.11 -15.13
N ALA A 126 10.70 0.85 -16.43
CA ALA A 126 9.79 -0.16 -16.93
C ALA A 126 10.13 -1.54 -16.36
N GLY A 127 11.41 -1.90 -16.27
CA GLY A 127 11.89 -3.10 -15.61
C GLY A 127 11.44 -3.23 -14.14
N GLU A 128 11.45 -2.16 -13.35
CA GLU A 128 10.98 -2.20 -11.95
C GLU A 128 9.45 -2.29 -11.84
N ILE A 129 8.70 -1.72 -12.79
CA ILE A 129 7.23 -1.85 -12.85
C ILE A 129 6.85 -3.28 -13.19
N ASN A 130 7.41 -3.84 -14.26
CA ASN A 130 7.16 -5.22 -14.64
C ASN A 130 7.68 -6.19 -13.60
N LYS A 131 8.76 -5.87 -12.88
CA LYS A 131 9.19 -6.64 -11.72
C LYS A 131 8.11 -6.71 -10.66
N SER A 132 7.47 -5.60 -10.30
CA SER A 132 6.41 -5.63 -9.28
C SER A 132 5.18 -6.45 -9.69
N LEU A 133 4.72 -6.37 -10.94
CA LEU A 133 3.60 -7.17 -11.45
C LEU A 133 3.99 -8.65 -11.68
N LEU A 134 5.21 -8.91 -12.16
CA LEU A 134 5.76 -10.27 -12.27
C LEU A 134 5.87 -10.93 -10.90
N THR A 135 6.40 -10.22 -9.90
CA THR A 135 6.45 -10.71 -8.52
C THR A 135 5.06 -10.96 -7.98
N LEU A 136 4.09 -10.09 -8.28
CA LEU A 136 2.69 -10.30 -7.91
C LEU A 136 2.16 -11.61 -8.52
N GLY A 137 2.41 -11.86 -9.80
CA GLY A 137 2.08 -13.14 -10.46
C GLY A 137 2.75 -14.36 -9.81
N ARG A 138 4.02 -14.25 -9.41
CA ARG A 138 4.74 -15.31 -8.67
C ARG A 138 4.15 -15.57 -7.29
N VAL A 139 3.74 -14.52 -6.57
CA VAL A 139 3.05 -14.62 -5.27
C VAL A 139 1.72 -15.35 -5.44
N ILE A 140 0.93 -15.01 -6.44
CA ILE A 140 -0.34 -15.71 -6.73
C ILE A 140 -0.09 -17.17 -7.06
N ALA A 141 0.86 -17.47 -7.95
CA ALA A 141 1.18 -18.84 -8.32
C ALA A 141 1.60 -19.68 -7.09
N ALA A 142 2.44 -19.14 -6.21
CA ALA A 142 2.85 -19.80 -4.98
C ALA A 142 1.68 -20.02 -4.01
N LEU A 143 0.79 -19.03 -3.86
CA LEU A 143 -0.40 -19.14 -3.02
C LEU A 143 -1.39 -20.20 -3.51
N VAL A 144 -1.56 -20.31 -4.83
CA VAL A 144 -2.48 -21.27 -5.45
C VAL A 144 -1.91 -22.69 -5.41
N ALA A 145 -0.61 -22.86 -5.67
CA ALA A 145 0.06 -24.15 -5.58
C ALA A 145 -0.05 -24.75 -4.16
N GLY A 146 -0.02 -23.88 -3.14
CA GLY A 146 -0.11 -24.28 -1.74
C GLY A 146 1.20 -24.88 -1.23
N GLY A 147 1.61 -24.47 -0.03
CA GLY A 147 2.87 -24.91 0.57
C GLY A 147 4.09 -24.12 0.07
N GLY A 148 5.17 -24.15 0.86
CA GLY A 148 6.42 -23.46 0.54
C GLY A 148 6.45 -21.97 0.85
N HIS A 149 7.54 -21.33 0.45
CA HIS A 149 7.79 -19.90 0.68
C HIS A 149 7.09 -19.03 -0.37
N VAL A 150 6.29 -18.06 0.08
CA VAL A 150 5.67 -17.06 -0.79
C VAL A 150 6.56 -15.81 -0.86
N PRO A 151 7.01 -15.37 -2.06
CA PRO A 151 8.04 -14.35 -2.22
C PRO A 151 7.50 -12.92 -2.09
N TYR A 152 6.79 -12.61 -0.99
CA TYR A 152 6.26 -11.26 -0.77
C TYR A 152 7.35 -10.20 -0.76
N ARG A 153 8.56 -10.56 -0.30
CA ARG A 153 9.68 -9.62 -0.11
C ARG A 153 10.35 -9.17 -1.40
N ASP A 154 10.11 -9.86 -2.51
CA ASP A 154 10.73 -9.57 -3.81
C ASP A 154 10.28 -8.21 -4.40
N SER A 155 9.15 -7.65 -3.93
CA SER A 155 8.71 -6.30 -4.30
C SER A 155 8.05 -5.55 -3.14
N LYS A 156 8.11 -4.22 -3.16
CA LYS A 156 7.43 -3.37 -2.16
C LYS A 156 5.91 -3.52 -2.22
N LEU A 157 5.36 -3.66 -3.44
CA LEU A 157 3.94 -3.83 -3.69
C LEU A 157 3.43 -5.12 -3.03
N THR A 158 4.09 -6.25 -3.27
CA THR A 158 3.69 -7.54 -2.70
C THR A 158 3.83 -7.59 -1.18
N ARG A 159 4.77 -6.83 -0.59
CA ARG A 159 4.81 -6.64 0.86
C ARG A 159 3.60 -5.86 1.37
N LEU A 160 3.23 -4.76 0.72
CA LEU A 160 2.05 -3.97 1.08
C LEU A 160 0.74 -4.77 0.93
N LEU A 161 0.66 -5.64 -0.07
CA LEU A 161 -0.51 -6.47 -0.36
C LEU A 161 -0.53 -7.81 0.37
N ARG A 162 0.41 -8.05 1.30
CA ARG A 162 0.51 -9.33 2.01
C ARG A 162 -0.78 -9.71 2.74
N ASP A 163 -1.45 -8.74 3.37
CA ASP A 163 -2.72 -9.00 4.04
C ASP A 163 -3.87 -9.28 3.06
N ALA A 164 -3.78 -8.73 1.86
CA ALA A 164 -4.78 -8.90 0.80
C ALA A 164 -4.63 -10.23 0.05
N LEU A 165 -3.45 -10.82 0.00
CA LEU A 165 -3.15 -12.03 -0.76
C LEU A 165 -2.70 -13.14 0.19
N GLY A 166 -3.57 -14.10 0.50
CA GLY A 166 -3.28 -15.17 1.45
C GLY A 166 -3.28 -14.74 2.93
N GLY A 167 -3.70 -13.51 3.22
CA GLY A 167 -3.71 -12.92 4.56
C GLY A 167 -5.10 -12.80 5.19
N LYS A 168 -5.27 -11.77 6.01
CA LYS A 168 -6.45 -11.53 6.87
C LYS A 168 -7.49 -10.58 6.28
N SER A 169 -7.29 -10.08 5.07
CA SER A 169 -8.25 -9.19 4.43
C SER A 169 -9.29 -9.97 3.63
N LYS A 170 -10.52 -9.44 3.56
CA LYS A 170 -11.39 -9.72 2.43
C LYS A 170 -10.84 -8.97 1.22
N THR A 171 -10.70 -9.65 0.10
CA THR A 171 -10.05 -9.09 -1.10
C THR A 171 -10.91 -9.30 -2.32
N CYS A 172 -11.13 -8.22 -3.07
CA CYS A 172 -11.75 -8.24 -4.38
C CYS A 172 -10.69 -7.80 -5.40
N ILE A 173 -10.64 -8.48 -6.54
CA ILE A 173 -9.75 -8.14 -7.65
C ILE A 173 -10.63 -7.82 -8.85
N ILE A 174 -10.39 -6.66 -9.46
CA ILE A 174 -11.08 -6.22 -10.67
C ILE A 174 -10.11 -6.38 -11.84
N ALA A 175 -10.42 -7.27 -12.76
CA ALA A 175 -9.66 -7.44 -13.99
C ALA A 175 -10.23 -6.53 -15.08
N THR A 176 -9.49 -5.50 -15.45
CA THR A 176 -9.85 -4.57 -16.53
C THR A 176 -9.22 -5.06 -17.84
N VAL A 177 -10.04 -5.18 -18.88
CA VAL A 177 -9.60 -5.71 -20.18
C VAL A 177 -10.09 -4.82 -21.32
N SER A 178 -9.34 -4.81 -22.42
CA SER A 178 -9.72 -4.07 -23.63
C SER A 178 -10.45 -5.00 -24.61
N PRO A 179 -11.56 -4.56 -25.23
CA PRO A 179 -12.24 -5.34 -26.27
C PRO A 179 -11.55 -5.24 -27.64
N ALA A 180 -10.51 -4.41 -27.78
CA ALA A 180 -9.86 -4.19 -29.06
C ALA A 180 -9.05 -5.41 -29.53
N ALA A 181 -9.16 -5.75 -30.82
CA ALA A 181 -8.50 -6.92 -31.40
C ALA A 181 -6.97 -6.94 -31.19
N HIS A 182 -6.31 -5.78 -31.28
CA HIS A 182 -4.86 -5.66 -31.07
C HIS A 182 -4.43 -5.91 -29.60
N SER A 183 -5.38 -5.90 -28.65
CA SER A 183 -5.17 -6.16 -27.22
C SER A 183 -5.52 -7.61 -26.82
N ALA A 184 -5.92 -8.48 -27.76
CA ALA A 184 -6.43 -9.82 -27.46
C ALA A 184 -5.45 -10.67 -26.63
N GLU A 185 -4.15 -10.58 -26.92
CA GLU A 185 -3.10 -11.31 -26.20
C GLU A 185 -2.98 -10.84 -24.74
N GLU A 186 -2.94 -9.52 -24.50
CA GLU A 186 -2.87 -8.93 -23.16
C GLU A 186 -4.15 -9.19 -22.35
N THR A 187 -5.31 -9.17 -23.02
CA THR A 187 -6.60 -9.55 -22.43
C THR A 187 -6.58 -11.01 -21.97
N LEU A 188 -6.07 -11.94 -22.80
CA LEU A 188 -5.94 -13.33 -22.40
C LEU A 188 -5.04 -13.50 -21.17
N GLN A 189 -3.87 -12.84 -21.16
CA GLN A 189 -2.95 -12.88 -20.01
C GLN A 189 -3.61 -12.35 -18.73
N THR A 190 -4.37 -11.26 -18.82
CA THR A 190 -5.11 -10.67 -17.70
C THR A 190 -6.18 -11.61 -17.16
N LEU A 191 -6.93 -12.28 -18.06
CA LEU A 191 -7.96 -13.25 -17.68
C LEU A 191 -7.36 -14.50 -17.03
N GLU A 192 -6.26 -15.03 -17.55
CA GLU A 192 -5.55 -16.15 -16.92
C GLU A 192 -5.03 -15.77 -15.52
N TYR A 193 -4.52 -14.55 -15.38
CA TYR A 193 -4.09 -14.02 -14.10
C TYR A 193 -5.26 -13.96 -13.10
N ALA A 194 -6.41 -13.40 -13.51
CA ALA A 194 -7.61 -13.33 -12.68
C ALA A 194 -8.14 -14.73 -12.33
N HIS A 195 -8.10 -15.68 -13.27
CA HIS A 195 -8.49 -17.07 -13.06
C HIS A 195 -7.64 -17.74 -11.98
N ARG A 196 -6.32 -17.55 -12.00
CA ARG A 196 -5.43 -18.03 -10.91
C ARG A 196 -5.73 -17.32 -9.60
N ALA A 197 -5.87 -15.99 -9.63
CA ALA A 197 -6.10 -15.18 -8.43
C ALA A 197 -7.37 -15.56 -7.66
N LYS A 198 -8.42 -16.01 -8.37
CA LYS A 198 -9.67 -16.52 -7.77
C LYS A 198 -9.44 -17.68 -6.78
N SER A 199 -8.38 -18.46 -6.97
CA SER A 199 -8.08 -19.64 -6.14
C SER A 199 -7.28 -19.31 -4.87
N ILE A 200 -6.91 -18.04 -4.65
CA ILE A 200 -6.22 -17.60 -3.44
C ILE A 200 -7.15 -17.75 -2.23
N LYS A 201 -6.66 -18.41 -1.17
CA LYS A 201 -7.39 -18.60 0.08
C LYS A 201 -6.94 -17.59 1.12
N ASN A 202 -7.77 -16.59 1.38
CA ASN A 202 -7.59 -15.70 2.54
C ASN A 202 -8.26 -16.30 3.78
N LYS A 203 -7.84 -15.83 4.96
CA LYS A 203 -8.49 -16.14 6.24
C LYS A 203 -8.92 -14.83 6.91
N PRO A 204 -10.04 -14.21 6.45
CA PRO A 204 -10.46 -12.94 6.99
C PRO A 204 -10.75 -13.03 8.49
N GLU A 205 -10.17 -12.13 9.27
CA GLU A 205 -10.36 -12.06 10.72
C GLU A 205 -11.12 -10.78 11.07
N ILE A 206 -12.00 -10.85 12.08
CA ILE A 206 -12.59 -9.64 12.65
C ILE A 206 -11.49 -8.96 13.48
N ASN A 207 -11.21 -7.68 13.17
CA ASN A 207 -10.25 -6.91 13.93
C ASN A 207 -10.61 -6.91 15.42
N GLN A 208 -9.61 -7.14 16.27
CA GLN A 208 -9.82 -7.33 17.70
C GLN A 208 -10.54 -6.13 18.31
N ARG A 209 -11.53 -6.44 19.15
CA ARG A 209 -12.22 -5.50 20.00
C ARG A 209 -11.27 -5.09 21.11
N VAL A 210 -10.77 -3.86 21.05
CA VAL A 210 -9.89 -3.33 22.10
C VAL A 210 -10.71 -2.39 22.96
N THR A 211 -10.81 -2.68 24.26
CA THR A 211 -11.39 -1.72 25.19
C THR A 211 -10.44 -0.54 25.34
N LYS A 212 -10.97 0.66 25.59
CA LYS A 212 -10.13 1.84 25.82
C LYS A 212 -9.09 1.60 26.92
N ASN A 213 -9.49 0.89 27.97
CA ASN A 213 -8.61 0.53 29.09
C ASN A 213 -7.51 -0.47 28.69
N ALA A 214 -7.80 -1.46 27.85
CA ALA A 214 -6.78 -2.37 27.34
C ALA A 214 -5.75 -1.63 26.48
N LEU A 215 -6.21 -0.74 25.58
CA LEU A 215 -5.31 0.05 24.74
C LEU A 215 -4.41 0.96 25.57
N LEU A 216 -4.96 1.66 26.57
CA LEU A 216 -4.19 2.51 27.46
C LEU A 216 -3.14 1.71 28.26
N LYS A 217 -3.49 0.52 28.75
CA LYS A 217 -2.55 -0.37 29.43
C LYS A 217 -1.43 -0.86 28.52
N ASP A 218 -1.73 -1.22 27.27
CA ASP A 218 -0.72 -1.66 26.31
C ASP A 218 0.23 -0.52 25.93
N LEU A 219 -0.31 0.69 25.73
CA LEU A 219 0.51 1.89 25.49
C LEU A 219 1.39 2.24 26.70
N GLN A 220 0.87 2.12 27.93
CA GLN A 220 1.67 2.32 29.15
C GLN A 220 2.83 1.33 29.22
N LYS A 221 2.58 0.03 28.97
CA LYS A 221 3.63 -0.98 28.92
C LYS A 221 4.68 -0.71 27.84
N GLU A 222 4.24 -0.27 26.66
CA GLU A 222 5.15 0.07 25.56
C GLU A 222 6.00 1.30 25.92
N ILE A 223 5.41 2.32 26.55
CA ILE A 223 6.13 3.50 27.07
C ILE A 223 7.16 3.08 28.12
N GLU A 224 6.79 2.23 29.08
CA GLU A 224 7.71 1.73 30.11
C GLU A 224 8.89 0.96 29.50
N ARG A 225 8.61 0.05 28.55
CA ARG A 225 9.66 -0.71 27.85
C ARG A 225 10.59 0.22 27.08
N LEU A 226 10.04 1.12 26.27
CA LEU A 226 10.82 2.06 25.49
C LEU A 226 11.63 3.01 26.37
N THR A 227 11.08 3.41 27.52
CA THR A 227 11.81 4.24 28.49
C THR A 227 12.99 3.44 29.04
N ALA A 228 12.79 2.20 29.48
CA ALA A 228 13.86 1.33 29.99
C ALA A 228 14.96 1.06 28.95
N ASP A 229 14.59 0.76 27.70
CA ASP A 229 15.53 0.58 26.59
C ASP A 229 16.36 1.85 26.35
N LEU A 230 15.72 3.02 26.44
CA LEU A 230 16.36 4.32 26.24
C LEU A 230 17.30 4.65 27.39
N THR A 231 16.95 4.34 28.65
CA THR A 231 17.85 4.47 29.80
C THR A 231 19.05 3.55 29.66
N ALA A 232 18.84 2.26 29.36
CA ALA A 232 19.91 1.28 29.18
C ALA A 232 20.86 1.65 28.03
N THR A 233 20.34 2.25 26.95
CA THR A 233 21.16 2.75 25.84
C THR A 233 21.96 4.00 26.22
N ARG A 234 21.40 4.87 27.06
CA ARG A 234 22.11 6.05 27.59
C ARG A 234 23.23 5.66 28.56
N GLU A 235 22.97 4.69 29.44
CA GLU A 235 23.96 4.19 30.41
C GLU A 235 25.12 3.43 29.75
N LYS A 236 24.89 2.77 28.61
CA LYS A 236 25.96 2.11 27.83
C LYS A 236 26.82 3.06 26.99
N ASN A 237 26.43 4.33 26.87
CA ASN A 237 27.18 5.39 26.18
C ASN A 237 27.78 6.43 27.16
N GLY A 238 27.86 6.08 28.46
CA GLY A 238 28.52 6.87 29.50
C GLY A 238 29.91 6.34 29.84
#